data_AF-A0A6A7L4F4-F1
#
_entry.id   AF-A0A6A7L4F4-F1
#
_cell.length_a   1.000
_cell.length_b   1.000
_cell.length_c   1.000
_cell.angle_alpha   90.00
_cell.angle_beta   90.00
_cell.angle_gamma   90.00
#
_symmetry.space_group_name_H-M   'P 1'
#
loop_
_entity.id
_entity.type
_entity.pdbx_description
1 polymer ?
#
loop_
_entity_poly.entity_id
_entity_poly.type
_entity_poly.pdbx_seq_one_letter_code
_entity_poly.pdbx_strand_id
1 'polypeptide(L)'
;MPPIDFWIPMRAADDLEQRGSHNFWAVARLKTGVSLEQARATMTTIAERLAREYPASNKDMGVTVLRLKGYVAGNVRPALSSCWER
;
A
#
# COMPACT_ATOMS: atom_id res chain seq x y z
N MET A 1 0.20 -13.89 11.70
CA MET A 1 1.36 -13.93 10.79
C MET A 1 2.57 -14.32 11.63
N PRO A 2 3.30 -15.40 11.30
CA PRO A 2 4.49 -15.80 12.06
C PRO A 2 5.55 -14.68 12.03
N PRO A 3 6.50 -14.65 12.99
CA PRO A 3 7.59 -13.69 12.99
C PRO A 3 8.43 -13.80 11.71
N ILE A 4 8.93 -12.67 11.20
CA ILE A 4 9.90 -12.65 10.11
C ILE A 4 11.28 -12.81 10.73
N ASP A 5 11.95 -13.92 10.45
CA ASP A 5 13.26 -14.24 11.05
C ASP A 5 14.45 -13.70 10.23
N PHE A 6 14.24 -13.39 8.94
CA PHE A 6 15.29 -12.91 8.04
C PHE A 6 14.78 -11.86 7.05
N TRP A 7 15.63 -10.90 6.72
CA TRP A 7 15.42 -9.93 5.66
C TRP A 7 16.56 -10.02 4.65
N ILE A 8 16.23 -10.21 3.37
CA ILE A 8 17.22 -10.23 2.27
C ILE A 8 16.93 -9.10 1.29
N PRO A 9 17.96 -8.49 0.67
CA PRO A 9 17.75 -7.53 -0.40
C PRO A 9 16.99 -8.17 -1.55
N MET A 10 15.93 -7.51 -1.99
CA MET A 10 15.18 -7.93 -3.18
C MET A 10 16.04 -7.67 -4.42
N ARG A 11 16.29 -8.72 -5.21
CA ARG A 11 16.88 -8.60 -6.55
C ARG A 11 15.75 -8.61 -7.56
N ALA A 12 15.83 -7.73 -8.56
CA ALA A 12 14.97 -7.85 -9.72
C ALA A 12 15.27 -9.19 -10.40
N ALA A 13 14.24 -10.00 -10.61
CA ALA A 13 14.25 -11.14 -11.50
C ALA A 13 13.45 -10.75 -12.75
N ASP A 14 13.76 -11.34 -13.90
CA ASP A 14 13.21 -10.92 -15.20
C ASP A 14 11.67 -10.96 -15.25
N ASP A 15 11.03 -11.80 -14.45
CA ASP A 15 9.58 -11.91 -14.31
C ASP A 15 8.95 -10.77 -13.48
N LEU A 16 9.73 -10.10 -12.63
CA LEU A 16 9.29 -8.96 -11.82
C LEU A 16 9.27 -7.65 -12.62
N GLU A 17 9.97 -7.58 -13.75
CA GLU A 17 10.02 -6.38 -14.60
C GLU A 17 8.82 -6.23 -15.53
N GLN A 18 8.01 -7.28 -15.66
CA GLN A 18 6.82 -7.25 -16.49
C GLN A 18 5.75 -6.37 -15.86
N ARG A 19 5.14 -5.48 -16.64
CA ARG A 19 4.10 -4.56 -16.15
C ARG A 19 2.90 -5.25 -15.48
N GLY A 20 2.55 -6.46 -15.93
CA GLY A 20 1.49 -7.27 -15.32
C GLY A 20 1.86 -7.88 -13.97
N SER A 21 3.11 -7.72 -13.52
CA SER A 21 3.55 -8.15 -12.19
C SER A 21 3.01 -7.20 -11.12
N HIS A 22 2.11 -7.73 -10.29
CA HIS A 22 1.44 -6.98 -9.20
C HIS A 22 1.73 -7.59 -7.83
N ASN A 23 2.93 -8.15 -7.68
CA ASN A 23 3.35 -8.91 -6.49
C ASN A 23 3.74 -8.02 -5.30
N PHE A 24 3.76 -6.70 -5.49
CA PHE A 24 4.29 -5.76 -4.51
C PHE A 24 3.27 -4.73 -4.05
N TRP A 25 3.44 -4.36 -2.79
CA TRP A 25 2.70 -3.28 -2.17
C TRP A 25 3.62 -2.06 -2.09
N ALA A 26 3.10 -0.91 -2.50
CA ALA A 26 3.84 0.34 -2.43
C ALA A 26 3.64 1.03 -1.08
N VAL A 27 4.73 1.45 -0.45
CA VAL A 27 4.71 2.31 0.74
C VAL A 27 5.33 3.65 0.37
N ALA A 28 4.64 4.75 0.67
CA ALA A 28 5.11 6.09 0.37
C ALA A 28 4.86 7.05 1.53
N ARG A 29 5.70 8.09 1.64
CA ARG A 29 5.54 9.18 2.59
C ARG A 29 4.88 10.36 1.91
N LEU A 30 3.76 10.85 2.47
CA LEU A 30 3.13 12.09 2.00
C LEU A 30 4.01 13.29 2.33
N LYS A 31 4.05 14.27 1.43
CA LYS A 31 4.65 15.59 1.70
C LYS A 31 3.86 16.29 2.81
N THR A 32 4.53 17.13 3.59
CA THR A 32 3.89 17.99 4.59
C THR A 32 2.75 18.81 3.96
N GLY A 33 1.59 18.83 4.61
CA GLY A 33 0.40 19.55 4.15
C GLY A 33 -0.45 18.80 3.11
N VAL A 34 0.00 17.66 2.58
CA VAL A 34 -0.81 16.84 1.65
C VAL A 34 -1.75 15.94 2.45
N SER A 35 -3.05 16.05 2.16
CA SER A 35 -4.06 15.20 2.78
C SER A 35 -4.08 13.81 2.14
N LEU A 36 -4.62 12.83 2.88
CA LEU A 36 -4.83 11.48 2.34
C LEU A 36 -5.82 11.47 1.16
N GLU A 37 -6.80 12.36 1.17
CA GLU A 37 -7.78 12.49 0.09
C GLU A 37 -7.15 13.02 -1.19
N GLN A 38 -6.28 14.03 -1.08
CA GLN A 38 -5.50 14.51 -2.23
C GLN A 38 -4.63 13.39 -2.81
N ALA A 39 -3.94 12.63 -1.96
CA ALA A 39 -3.14 11.49 -2.39
C ALA A 39 -3.99 10.42 -3.10
N ARG A 40 -5.19 10.10 -2.57
CA ARG A 40 -6.14 9.18 -3.21
C ARG A 40 -6.54 9.67 -4.59
N ALA A 41 -6.97 10.92 -4.70
CA ALA A 41 -7.40 11.50 -5.98
C ALA A 41 -6.29 11.45 -7.03
N THR A 42 -5.07 11.85 -6.67
CA THR A 42 -3.90 11.78 -7.58
C THR A 42 -3.63 10.35 -8.03
N MET A 43 -3.62 9.39 -7.09
CA MET A 43 -3.36 7.99 -7.43
C MET A 43 -4.46 7.40 -8.31
N THR A 44 -5.74 7.71 -8.06
CA THR A 44 -6.86 7.29 -8.92
C THR A 44 -6.66 7.79 -10.35
N THR A 45 -6.33 9.08 -10.53
CA THR A 45 -6.03 9.63 -11.86
C THR A 45 -4.88 8.92 -12.56
N ILE A 46 -3.83 8.53 -11.82
CA ILE A 46 -2.71 7.76 -12.39
C ILE A 46 -3.18 6.37 -12.81
N ALA A 47 -3.93 5.65 -11.96
CA ALA A 47 -4.45 4.32 -12.28
C ALA A 47 -5.34 4.34 -13.54
N GLU A 48 -6.24 5.31 -13.65
CA GLU A 48 -7.10 5.48 -14.83
C GLU A 48 -6.30 5.75 -16.12
N ARG A 49 -5.23 6.55 -16.03
CA ARG A 49 -4.33 6.79 -17.17
C ARG A 49 -3.61 5.52 -17.57
N LEU A 50 -3.08 4.78 -16.60
CA LEU A 50 -2.40 3.51 -16.86
C LEU A 50 -3.34 2.44 -17.44
N ALA A 51 -4.61 2.41 -17.02
CA ALA A 51 -5.60 1.51 -17.59
C ALA A 51 -5.87 1.80 -19.08
N ARG A 52 -5.87 3.08 -19.48
CA ARG A 52 -6.00 3.49 -20.89
C ARG A 52 -4.74 3.23 -21.71
N GLU A 53 -3.57 3.48 -21.14
CA GLU A 53 -2.28 3.34 -21.83
C GLU A 53 -1.83 1.87 -21.95
N TYR A 54 -2.15 1.05 -20.96
CA TYR A 54 -1.74 -0.36 -20.89
C TYR A 54 -2.93 -1.29 -20.64
N PRO A 55 -3.92 -1.35 -21.55
CA PRO A 55 -5.14 -2.12 -21.33
C PRO A 55 -4.88 -3.63 -21.19
N ALA A 56 -3.81 -4.16 -21.78
CA ALA A 56 -3.44 -5.58 -21.68
C ALA A 56 -3.12 -6.01 -20.23
N SER A 57 -2.57 -5.11 -19.41
CA SER A 57 -2.16 -5.40 -18.03
C SER A 57 -2.98 -4.64 -16.97
N ASN A 58 -3.61 -3.51 -17.31
CA ASN A 58 -4.15 -2.57 -16.33
C ASN A 58 -5.62 -2.21 -16.52
N LYS A 59 -6.35 -2.74 -17.53
CA LYS A 59 -7.74 -2.32 -17.81
C LYS A 59 -8.67 -2.47 -16.60
N ASP A 60 -8.49 -3.53 -15.81
CA ASP A 60 -9.31 -3.86 -14.64
C ASP A 60 -8.58 -3.53 -13.32
N MET A 61 -7.46 -2.80 -13.40
CA MET A 61 -6.63 -2.47 -12.25
C MET A 61 -6.99 -1.09 -11.69
N GLY A 62 -7.31 -1.06 -10.40
CA GLY A 62 -7.49 0.16 -9.62
C GLY A 62 -6.36 0.38 -8.60
N VAL A 63 -6.52 1.41 -7.78
CA VAL A 63 -5.59 1.70 -6.67
C VAL A 63 -6.37 2.03 -5.41
N THR A 64 -5.89 1.52 -4.27
CA THR A 64 -6.41 1.86 -2.95
C THR A 64 -5.28 2.45 -2.11
N VAL A 65 -5.50 3.64 -1.56
CA VAL A 65 -4.51 4.33 -0.71
C VAL A 65 -5.03 4.42 0.72
N LEU A 66 -4.26 3.86 1.65
CA LEU A 66 -4.58 3.77 3.08
C LEU A 66 -3.42 4.34 3.92
N ARG A 67 -3.72 4.74 5.16
CA ARG A 67 -2.64 5.08 6.11
C ARG A 67 -1.97 3.80 6.57
N LEU A 68 -0.64 3.76 6.50
CA LEU A 68 0.14 2.60 6.92
C LEU A 68 -0.17 2.17 8.36
N LYS A 69 -0.32 3.13 9.30
CA LYS A 69 -0.65 2.81 10.70
C LYS A 69 -1.96 2.04 10.85
N GLY A 70 -3.00 2.41 10.09
CA GLY A 70 -4.29 1.72 10.14
C GLY A 70 -4.23 0.34 9.47
N TYR A 71 -3.41 0.19 8.44
CA TYR A 71 -3.22 -1.08 7.74
C TYR A 71 -2.39 -2.09 8.57
N VAL A 72 -1.29 -1.65 9.19
CA VAL A 72 -0.39 -2.51 9.98
C VAL A 72 -0.99 -2.88 11.33
N ALA A 73 -1.64 -1.93 12.02
CA ALA A 73 -2.20 -2.21 13.33
C ALA A 73 -3.44 -3.14 13.24
N GLY A 74 -4.23 -3.07 12.16
CA GLY A 74 -5.55 -3.72 12.16
C GLY A 74 -6.46 -3.17 13.28
N ASN A 75 -7.65 -3.74 13.41
CA ASN A 75 -8.68 -3.31 14.36
C ASN A 75 -8.34 -3.76 15.81
N VAL A 76 -7.16 -3.39 16.31
CA VAL A 76 -6.83 -3.59 17.74
C VAL A 76 -7.74 -2.66 18.53
N ARG A 77 -8.83 -3.24 19.05
CA ARG A 77 -9.57 -2.63 20.16
C ARG A 77 -8.54 -2.33 21.26
N PRO A 78 -8.55 -1.15 21.90
CA PRO A 78 -7.70 -0.94 23.05
C PRO A 78 -8.13 -1.96 24.10
N ALA A 79 -7.33 -2.99 24.33
CA ALA A 79 -7.50 -3.92 25.45
C ALA A 79 -7.03 -3.30 26.78
N LEU A 80 -6.83 -1.98 26.83
CA LEU A 80 -6.20 -1.29 27.94
C LEU A 80 -7.05 -0.10 28.37
N SER A 81 -8.19 -0.40 28.98
CA SER A 81 -8.91 0.53 29.85
C SER A 81 -8.93 0.09 31.32
N SER A 82 -8.30 -1.04 31.70
CA SER A 82 -8.38 -1.56 33.07
C SER A 82 -7.07 -1.60 33.88
N CYS A 83 -5.99 -0.97 33.41
CA CYS A 83 -4.81 -0.73 34.27
C CYS A 83 -4.64 0.77 34.59
N TRP A 84 -5.77 1.45 34.82
CA TRP A 84 -5.79 2.64 35.66
C TRP A 84 -6.02 2.17 37.10
N GLU A 85 -5.16 2.64 38.00
CA GLU A 85 -5.15 2.41 39.46
C GLU A 85 -4.68 1.03 39.95
N ARG A 86 -3.35 0.89 40.11
CA ARG A 86 -2.79 0.55 41.42
C ARG A 86 -1.46 1.24 41.64
#